data_AF-A0A0S8BGP9-F1
#
_entry.id   AF-A0A0S8BGP9-F1
#
_cell.length_a   1.000
_cell.length_b   1.000
_cell.length_c   1.000
_cell.angle_alpha   90.00
_cell.angle_beta   90.00
_cell.angle_gamma   90.00
#
_symmetry.space_group_name_H-M   'P 1'
#
loop_
_entity.id
_entity.type
_entity.pdbx_description
1 polymer ?
#
loop_
_entity_poly.entity_id
_entity_poly.type
_entity_poly.pdbx_seq_one_letter_code
_entity_poly.pdbx_strand_id
1 'polypeptide(L)'
;MNKEYEGSVWESNPFIDGLFEWMDSPRGQLSDEVREATWQRLEKVDVDATDRKLIWEDGKRLSIDESVQRIRGDYPDFPVELIETHLIAWLEMEFAPNSYSREQLDELDRLTEKWVNAHYSQRQAALK
;
A
#
# COMPACT_ATOMS: atom_id res chain seq x y z
N MET A 1 42.06 15.13 -15.66
CA MET A 1 40.63 15.37 -15.93
C MET A 1 40.02 14.01 -16.24
N ASN A 2 39.67 13.25 -15.20
CA ASN A 2 39.08 11.92 -15.36
C ASN A 2 37.60 12.04 -15.00
N LYS A 3 36.75 12.03 -16.04
CA LYS A 3 35.33 11.76 -15.89
C LYS A 3 35.21 10.24 -15.79
N GLU A 4 35.07 9.73 -14.58
CA GLU A 4 34.59 8.37 -14.38
C GLU A 4 33.13 8.37 -14.82
N TYR A 5 32.83 7.60 -15.86
CA TYR A 5 31.46 7.25 -16.21
C TYR A 5 31.01 6.23 -15.17
N GLU A 6 30.31 6.69 -14.13
CA GLU A 6 29.40 5.83 -13.38
C GLU A 6 28.35 5.35 -14.39
N GLY A 7 28.53 4.11 -14.88
CA GLY A 7 27.48 3.42 -15.62
C GLY A 7 26.23 3.43 -14.77
N SER A 8 25.17 4.04 -15.31
CA SER A 8 23.93 4.28 -14.60
C SER A 8 23.37 2.94 -14.10
N VAL A 9 22.95 2.83 -12.84
CA VAL A 9 22.17 1.67 -12.34
C VAL A 9 20.92 1.40 -13.20
N TRP A 10 20.54 2.41 -14.00
CA TRP A 10 19.46 2.46 -14.97
C TRP A 10 19.81 1.95 -16.38
N GLU A 11 21.09 1.67 -16.70
CA GLU A 11 21.49 1.12 -18.01
C GLU A 11 21.66 -0.41 -17.94
N SER A 12 20.72 -1.14 -18.54
CA SER A 12 20.77 -2.60 -18.77
C SER A 12 20.74 -3.47 -17.50
N ASN A 13 19.82 -3.17 -16.56
CA ASN A 13 19.55 -4.05 -15.43
C ASN A 13 18.32 -4.94 -15.73
N PRO A 14 18.47 -6.26 -15.92
CA PRO A 14 17.37 -7.16 -16.28
C PRO A 14 16.22 -7.18 -15.24
N PHE A 15 16.49 -6.80 -13.98
CA PHE A 15 15.45 -6.61 -12.98
C PHE A 15 14.56 -5.40 -13.28
N ILE A 16 15.18 -4.28 -13.71
CA ILE A 16 14.49 -3.04 -14.05
C ILE A 16 13.76 -3.20 -15.39
N ASP A 17 14.38 -3.85 -16.37
CA ASP A 17 13.75 -4.15 -17.66
C ASP A 17 12.51 -5.04 -17.46
N GLY A 18 12.61 -6.09 -16.64
CA GLY A 18 11.47 -6.96 -16.30
C GLY A 18 10.37 -6.23 -15.52
N LEU A 19 10.71 -5.24 -14.70
CA LEU A 19 9.71 -4.38 -14.03
C LEU A 19 8.96 -3.51 -15.05
N PHE A 20 9.65 -2.90 -16.01
CA PHE A 20 9.02 -2.11 -17.08
C PHE A 20 8.11 -2.98 -17.95
N GLU A 21 8.56 -4.16 -18.37
CA GLU A 21 7.73 -5.10 -19.13
C GLU A 21 6.47 -5.51 -18.35
N TRP A 22 6.59 -5.74 -17.04
CA TRP A 22 5.43 -6.04 -16.20
C TRP A 22 4.48 -4.84 -16.09
N MET A 23 4.99 -3.61 -15.90
CA MET A 23 4.17 -2.39 -15.83
C MET A 23 3.38 -2.17 -17.12
N ASP A 24 4.00 -2.43 -18.27
CA ASP A 24 3.34 -2.31 -19.58
C ASP A 24 2.35 -3.44 -19.89
N SER A 25 2.37 -4.53 -19.11
CA SER A 25 1.43 -5.64 -19.28
C SER A 25 0.00 -5.26 -18.83
N PRO A 26 -1.04 -5.96 -19.31
CA PRO A 26 -2.41 -5.75 -18.83
C PRO A 26 -2.55 -5.91 -17.31
N ARG A 27 -1.73 -6.78 -16.70
CA ARG A 27 -1.72 -6.98 -15.25
C ARG A 27 -1.09 -5.80 -14.51
N GLY A 28 -0.01 -5.23 -15.05
CA GLY A 28 0.63 -4.04 -14.49
C GLY A 28 -0.29 -2.83 -14.55
N GLN A 29 -0.92 -2.60 -15.71
CA GLN A 29 -1.89 -1.53 -15.91
C GLN A 29 -3.10 -1.65 -14.98
N LEU A 30 -3.68 -2.85 -14.85
CA LEU A 30 -4.77 -3.07 -13.89
C LEU A 30 -4.31 -2.82 -12.45
N SER A 31 -3.10 -3.27 -12.10
CA SER A 31 -2.54 -3.02 -10.77
C SER A 31 -2.39 -1.52 -10.51
N ASP A 32 -1.92 -0.75 -11.48
CA ASP A 32 -1.77 0.71 -11.36
C ASP A 32 -3.13 1.42 -11.27
N GLU A 33 -4.12 1.01 -12.07
CA GLU A 33 -5.48 1.54 -12.01
C GLU A 33 -6.11 1.32 -10.62
N VAL A 34 -5.99 0.10 -10.07
CA VAL A 34 -6.49 -0.22 -8.73
C VAL A 34 -5.73 0.58 -7.67
N ARG A 35 -4.41 0.77 -7.82
CA ARG A 35 -3.59 1.59 -6.90
C ARG A 35 -4.09 3.02 -6.85
N GLU A 36 -4.19 3.68 -8.00
CA GLU A 36 -4.62 5.07 -8.10
C GLU A 36 -6.01 5.28 -7.47
N ALA A 37 -6.97 4.43 -7.82
CA ALA A 37 -8.31 4.52 -7.25
C ALA A 37 -8.32 4.22 -5.74
N THR A 38 -7.58 3.21 -5.28
CA THR A 38 -7.49 2.87 -3.85
C THR A 38 -6.90 4.04 -3.06
N TRP A 39 -5.79 4.62 -3.53
CA TRP A 39 -5.11 5.71 -2.84
C TRP A 39 -5.93 7.00 -2.84
N GLN A 40 -6.64 7.30 -3.94
CA GLN A 40 -7.60 8.41 -3.97
C GLN A 40 -8.70 8.27 -2.91
N ARG A 41 -9.16 7.04 -2.62
CA ARG A 41 -10.14 6.82 -1.54
C ARG A 41 -9.54 6.97 -0.14
N LEU A 42 -8.25 6.71 0.00
CA LEU A 42 -7.51 6.78 1.27
C LEU A 42 -6.96 8.17 1.57
N GLU A 43 -6.95 9.12 0.63
CA GLU A 43 -6.39 10.47 0.79
C GLU A 43 -6.86 11.20 2.07
N LYS A 44 -8.11 10.96 2.48
CA LYS A 44 -8.72 11.58 3.67
C LYS A 44 -8.94 10.63 4.83
N VAL A 45 -8.42 9.42 4.72
CA VAL A 45 -8.49 8.40 5.76
C VAL A 45 -7.35 8.62 6.73
N ASP A 46 -7.67 8.59 8.02
CA ASP A 46 -6.68 8.62 9.09
C ASP A 46 -6.43 7.20 9.62
N VAL A 47 -5.33 6.99 10.34
CA VAL A 47 -4.93 5.66 10.80
C VAL A 47 -4.68 5.66 12.30
N ASP A 48 -5.42 4.81 12.99
CA ASP A 48 -5.11 4.40 14.35
C ASP A 48 -4.36 3.08 14.32
N ALA A 49 -3.03 3.17 14.22
CA ALA A 49 -2.16 1.99 14.18
C ALA A 49 -2.12 1.24 15.53
N THR A 50 -2.50 1.90 16.64
CA THR A 50 -2.56 1.27 17.96
C THR A 50 -3.72 0.27 18.02
N ASP A 51 -4.90 0.71 17.57
CA ASP A 51 -6.11 -0.10 17.52
C ASP A 51 -6.28 -0.88 16.22
N ARG A 52 -5.36 -0.70 15.26
CA ARG A 52 -5.37 -1.36 13.94
C ARG A 52 -6.64 -1.01 13.15
N LYS A 53 -6.93 0.29 13.04
CA LYS A 53 -8.14 0.80 12.39
C LYS A 53 -7.83 1.94 11.43
N LEU A 54 -8.51 1.91 10.28
CA LEU A 54 -8.63 3.03 9.36
C LEU A 54 -9.86 3.85 9.75
N ILE A 55 -9.67 5.16 9.94
CA ILE A 55 -10.70 6.12 10.34
C ILE A 55 -11.19 6.86 9.09
N TRP A 56 -12.41 6.56 8.68
CA TRP A 56 -13.03 7.10 7.49
C TRP A 56 -13.70 8.46 7.74
N GLU A 57 -13.95 9.23 6.67
CA GLU A 57 -14.61 10.55 6.73
C GLU A 57 -15.97 10.54 7.43
N ASP A 58 -16.69 9.41 7.42
CA ASP A 58 -17.95 9.22 8.12
C ASP A 58 -17.79 8.85 9.61
N GLY A 59 -16.57 8.92 10.13
CA GLY A 59 -16.19 8.58 11.50
C GLY A 59 -16.11 7.07 11.77
N LYS A 60 -16.36 6.20 10.78
CA LYS A 60 -16.27 4.75 10.98
C LYS A 60 -14.82 4.31 11.10
N ARG A 61 -14.57 3.41 12.05
CA ARG A 61 -13.28 2.78 12.32
C ARG A 61 -13.29 1.36 11.78
N LEU A 62 -12.66 1.13 10.64
CA LEU A 62 -12.72 -0.13 9.89
C LEU A 62 -11.37 -0.88 9.95
N SER A 63 -11.41 -2.21 9.95
CA SER A 63 -10.21 -3.03 9.70
C SER A 63 -9.74 -2.90 8.25
N ILE A 64 -8.62 -3.55 7.91
CA ILE A 64 -8.16 -3.70 6.53
C ILE A 64 -9.24 -4.39 5.69
N ASP A 65 -9.75 -5.55 6.11
CA ASP A 65 -10.79 -6.28 5.35
C ASP A 65 -12.07 -5.46 5.14
N GLU A 66 -12.54 -4.79 6.19
CA GLU A 66 -13.73 -3.94 6.11
C GLU A 66 -13.52 -2.76 5.15
N SER A 67 -12.32 -2.17 5.17
CA SER A 67 -11.93 -1.08 4.28
C SER A 67 -11.80 -1.55 2.83
N VAL A 68 -11.25 -2.75 2.60
CA VAL A 68 -11.18 -3.37 1.27
C VAL A 68 -12.57 -3.59 0.70
N GLN A 69 -13.51 -4.13 1.49
CA GLN A 69 -14.89 -4.30 1.01
C GLN A 69 -15.59 -2.97 0.76
N ARG A 70 -15.29 -1.93 1.56
CA ARG A 70 -15.81 -0.59 1.33
C ARG A 70 -15.35 -0.04 -0.01
N ILE A 71 -14.05 -0.10 -0.31
CA ILE A 71 -13.49 0.37 -1.59
C ILE A 71 -14.04 -0.44 -2.74
N ARG A 72 -14.14 -1.77 -2.61
CA ARG A 72 -14.77 -2.62 -3.62
C ARG A 72 -16.25 -2.27 -3.87
N GLY A 73 -16.97 -1.76 -2.87
CA GLY A 73 -18.33 -1.27 -3.05
C GLY A 73 -18.41 -0.12 -4.07
N ASP A 74 -17.39 0.74 -4.12
CA ASP A 74 -17.26 1.83 -5.09
C ASP A 74 -16.69 1.32 -6.43
N TYR A 75 -15.89 0.24 -6.40
CA TYR A 75 -15.25 -0.38 -7.57
C TYR A 75 -15.51 -1.91 -7.64
N PRO A 76 -16.71 -2.36 -8.03
CA PRO A 76 -17.09 -3.77 -7.95
C PRO A 76 -16.26 -4.73 -8.81
N ASP A 77 -15.70 -4.21 -9.91
CA ASP A 77 -14.91 -4.96 -10.89
C ASP A 77 -13.44 -5.14 -10.46
N PHE A 78 -13.01 -4.44 -9.40
CA PHE A 78 -11.64 -4.54 -8.94
C PHE A 78 -11.40 -5.82 -8.13
N PRO A 79 -10.27 -6.52 -8.38
CA PRO A 79 -9.87 -7.66 -7.56
C PRO A 79 -9.64 -7.23 -6.10
N VAL A 80 -10.28 -7.95 -5.17
CA VAL A 80 -10.17 -7.73 -3.72
C VAL A 80 -8.71 -7.73 -3.28
N GLU A 81 -7.93 -8.67 -3.81
CA GLU A 81 -6.54 -8.89 -3.47
C GLU A 81 -5.65 -7.70 -3.90
N LEU A 82 -5.98 -7.05 -5.03
CA LEU A 82 -5.25 -5.86 -5.48
C LEU A 82 -5.59 -4.63 -4.64
N ILE A 83 -6.87 -4.45 -4.27
CA ILE A 83 -7.27 -3.37 -3.35
C ILE A 83 -6.54 -3.54 -2.00
N GLU A 84 -6.55 -4.75 -1.45
CA GLU A 84 -5.86 -5.07 -0.20
C GLU A 84 -4.34 -4.82 -0.30
N THR A 85 -3.70 -5.28 -1.38
CA THR A 85 -2.27 -5.06 -1.62
C THR A 85 -1.95 -3.57 -1.63
N HIS A 86 -2.73 -2.76 -2.34
CA HIS A 86 -2.46 -1.32 -2.48
C HIS A 86 -2.86 -0.52 -1.25
N LEU A 87 -3.85 -0.97 -0.47
CA LEU A 87 -4.18 -0.38 0.83
C LEU A 87 -3.05 -0.62 1.82
N ILE A 88 -2.50 -1.85 1.87
CA ILE A 88 -1.35 -2.16 2.73
C ILE A 88 -0.12 -1.36 2.29
N ALA A 89 0.16 -1.30 0.99
CA ALA A 89 1.25 -0.48 0.47
C ALA A 89 1.09 1.01 0.83
N TRP A 90 -0.14 1.54 0.80
CA TRP A 90 -0.41 2.91 1.24
C TRP A 90 -0.10 3.11 2.74
N LEU A 91 -0.50 2.17 3.60
CA LEU A 91 -0.18 2.21 5.03
C LEU A 91 1.33 2.20 5.29
N GLU A 92 2.09 1.42 4.53
CA GLU A 92 3.53 1.23 4.72
C GLU A 92 4.38 2.34 4.09
N MET A 93 3.88 3.00 3.03
CA MET A 93 4.70 3.88 2.19
C MET A 93 4.23 5.33 2.13
N GLU A 94 2.91 5.57 2.21
CA GLU A 94 2.32 6.87 1.89
C GLU A 94 1.69 7.55 3.11
N PHE A 95 1.16 6.78 4.07
CA PHE A 95 0.55 7.36 5.27
C PHE A 95 1.58 7.94 6.23
N ALA A 96 1.87 9.23 6.05
CA ALA A 96 2.79 9.99 6.90
C ALA A 96 2.18 11.34 7.31
N PRO A 97 1.48 11.42 8.46
CA PRO A 97 0.89 12.67 8.93
C PRO A 97 1.95 13.75 9.17
N ASN A 98 1.80 14.91 8.52
CA ASN A 98 2.73 16.05 8.67
C ASN A 98 2.84 16.59 10.11
N SER A 99 1.89 16.25 10.97
CA SER A 99 1.89 16.63 12.38
C SER A 99 2.77 15.75 13.26
N TYR A 100 3.26 14.61 12.76
CA TYR A 100 4.04 13.67 13.55
C TYR A 100 5.50 14.10 13.64
N SER A 101 6.09 13.93 14.82
CA SER A 101 7.55 13.98 14.99
C SER A 101 8.20 12.73 14.37
N ARG A 102 9.52 12.75 14.24
CA ARG A 102 10.27 11.59 13.76
C ARG A 102 10.03 10.34 14.62
N GLU A 103 10.03 10.50 15.94
CA GLU A 103 9.79 9.40 16.87
C GLU A 103 8.37 8.84 16.75
N GLN A 104 7.40 9.70 16.42
CA GLN A 104 6.02 9.27 16.16
C GLN A 104 5.89 8.52 14.84
N LEU A 105 6.64 8.91 13.80
CA LEU A 105 6.72 8.18 12.54
C LEU A 105 7.43 6.83 12.72
N ASP A 106 8.55 6.78 13.44
CA ASP A 106 9.26 5.52 13.73
C ASP A 106 8.36 4.53 14.50
N GLU A 107 7.55 5.05 15.45
CA GLU A 107 6.56 4.24 16.17
C GLU A 107 5.39 3.81 15.28
N LEU A 108 4.91 4.70 14.41
CA LEU A 108 3.88 4.39 13.41
C LEU A 108 4.34 3.24 12.52
N ASP A 109 5.55 3.30 11.95
CA ASP A 109 6.12 2.24 11.10
C ASP A 109 6.14 0.90 11.83
N ARG A 110 6.62 0.89 13.07
CA ARG A 110 6.67 -0.32 13.91
C ARG A 110 5.28 -0.91 14.19
N LEU A 111 4.28 -0.06 14.43
CA LEU A 111 2.91 -0.50 14.69
C LEU A 111 2.24 -1.01 13.41
N THR A 112 2.45 -0.32 12.28
CA THR A 112 1.95 -0.71 10.96
C THR A 112 2.54 -2.06 10.55
N GLU A 113 3.86 -2.27 10.66
CA GLU A 113 4.50 -3.55 10.36
C GLU A 113 3.89 -4.70 11.19
N LYS A 114 3.70 -4.48 12.49
CA LYS A 114 3.06 -5.47 13.38
C LYS A 114 1.61 -5.76 13.01
N TRP A 115 0.88 -4.73 12.61
CA TRP A 115 -0.51 -4.86 12.18
C TRP A 115 -0.59 -5.68 10.90
N VAL A 116 0.16 -5.31 9.86
CA VAL A 116 0.20 -5.99 8.56
C VAL A 116 0.62 -7.45 8.72
N ASN A 117 1.65 -7.73 9.51
CA ASN A 117 2.08 -9.10 9.79
C ASN A 117 0.99 -9.94 10.50
N ALA A 118 0.26 -9.33 11.45
CA ALA A 118 -0.85 -10.00 12.12
C ALA A 118 -2.01 -10.28 11.14
N HIS A 119 -2.30 -9.34 10.25
CA HIS A 119 -3.32 -9.47 9.20
C HIS A 119 -3.01 -10.66 8.27
N TYR A 120 -1.78 -10.75 7.77
CA TYR A 120 -1.37 -11.87 6.93
C TYR A 120 -1.39 -13.21 7.68
N SER A 121 -0.97 -13.23 8.95
CA SER A 121 -1.01 -14.43 9.78
C SER A 121 -2.43 -14.94 9.97
N GLN A 122 -3.40 -14.04 10.20
CA GLN A 122 -4.81 -14.38 10.33
C GLN A 122 -5.38 -14.96 9.03
N ARG A 123 -5.06 -14.38 7.87
CA ARG A 123 -5.48 -14.91 6.56
C ARG A 123 -4.92 -16.30 6.29
N GLN A 124 -3.64 -16.53 6.59
CA GLN A 124 -3.03 -17.85 6.43
C GLN A 124 -3.68 -18.91 7.33
N ALA A 125 -4.10 -18.53 8.54
CA ALA A 125 -4.80 -19.43 9.45
C ALA A 125 -6.23 -19.74 8.97
N ALA A 126 -6.93 -18.77 8.36
CA ALA A 126 -8.28 -18.96 7.83
C ALA A 126 -8.34 -19.83 6.56
N LEU A 127 -7.20 -20.02 5.88
CA LEU A 127 -7.07 -20.89 4.70
C LEU A 127 -6.74 -22.35 5.04
N LYS A 128 -6.53 -22.67 6.32
CA LYS A 128 -6.28 -24.03 6.83
C LYS A 128 -7.54 -24.66 7.39
#